data_AF-A0A9D6R5P9-F1
#
_entry.id   AF-A0A9D6R5P9-F1
#
_cell.length_a   1.000
_cell.length_b   1.000
_cell.length_c   1.000
_cell.angle_alpha   90.00
_cell.angle_beta   90.00
_cell.angle_gamma   90.00
#
_symmetry.space_group_name_H-M   'P 1'
#
loop_
_entity.id
_entity.type
_entity.pdbx_description
1 polymer ?
#
loop_
_entity_poly.entity_id
_entity_poly.type
_entity_poly.pdbx_seq_one_letter_code
_entity_poly.pdbx_strand_id
1 'polypeptide(L)'
;MLLRKVIDKAIGPRITVKEDEARRYYKEHIADYKRKEQARARMIVVKTEEEANQVKERLKKGEDFARLAQEISLGPEGKKGGDLGFFGRGEMPKEFEDVVFPLPAGKLSEVIKTPYGYHIFRVEEKREAKDLKFSEVKDQIINKLKREKGDAEFQAWMTELKQGAKIEVKEELL
;
A
#
# COMPACT_ATOMS: atom_id res chain seq x y z
N MET A 1 33.39 6.22 -2.74
CA MET A 1 33.22 6.36 -1.26
C MET A 1 33.73 7.68 -0.66
N LEU A 2 34.61 8.46 -1.33
CA LEU A 2 35.11 9.74 -0.77
C LEU A 2 34.09 10.89 -0.84
N LEU A 3 33.40 11.05 -1.97
CA LEU A 3 32.42 12.13 -2.17
C LEU A 3 31.30 12.12 -1.12
N ARG A 4 30.74 10.94 -0.82
CA ARG A 4 29.73 10.76 0.23
C ARG A 4 30.24 11.19 1.61
N LYS A 5 31.48 10.85 1.98
CA LYS A 5 32.09 11.27 3.25
C LYS A 5 32.28 12.78 3.34
N VAL A 6 32.60 13.44 2.23
CA VAL A 6 32.73 14.90 2.17
C VAL A 6 31.38 15.57 2.40
N ILE A 7 30.34 15.10 1.70
CA ILE A 7 28.96 15.58 1.87
C ILE A 7 28.51 15.37 3.32
N ASP A 8 28.65 14.16 3.86
CA ASP A 8 28.25 13.82 5.23
C ASP A 8 28.97 14.71 6.26
N LYS A 9 30.25 15.05 6.06
CA LYS A 9 31.01 15.94 6.96
C LYS A 9 30.60 17.41 6.81
N ALA A 10 30.26 17.85 5.60
CA ALA A 10 29.94 19.25 5.31
C ALA A 10 28.54 19.64 5.79
N ILE A 11 27.53 18.80 5.52
CA ILE A 11 26.12 19.12 5.78
C ILE A 11 25.46 18.21 6.83
N GLY A 12 26.02 17.02 7.11
CA GLY A 12 25.42 16.05 8.04
C GLY A 12 25.03 16.60 9.42
N PRO A 13 25.87 17.41 10.10
CA PRO A 13 25.51 18.02 11.39
C PRO A 13 24.28 18.96 11.32
N ARG A 14 23.97 19.50 10.14
CA ARG A 14 22.83 20.41 9.92
C ARG A 14 21.51 19.64 9.64
N ILE A 15 21.61 18.36 9.28
CA ILE A 15 20.46 17.49 8.97
C ILE A 15 19.94 16.83 10.25
N THR A 16 19.54 17.66 11.21
CA THR A 16 18.86 17.21 12.43
C THR A 16 17.40 17.64 12.42
N VAL A 17 16.52 16.75 12.89
CA VAL A 17 15.08 16.98 12.99
C VAL A 17 14.69 16.76 14.43
N LYS A 18 14.18 17.80 15.08
CA LYS A 18 13.68 17.71 16.46
C LYS A 18 12.30 17.09 16.47
N GLU A 19 11.93 16.46 17.58
CA GLU A 19 10.60 15.86 17.70
C GLU A 19 9.47 16.89 17.56
N ASP A 20 9.64 18.09 18.12
CA ASP A 20 8.64 19.16 18.01
C ASP A 20 8.38 19.61 16.57
N GLU A 21 9.41 19.58 15.74
CA GLU A 21 9.31 19.86 14.31
C GLU A 21 8.52 18.75 13.60
N ALA A 22 8.83 17.48 13.89
CA ALA A 22 8.07 16.35 13.36
C ALA A 22 6.60 16.37 13.83
N ARG A 23 6.34 16.79 15.06
CA ARG A 23 4.97 16.96 15.60
C ARG A 23 4.21 18.08 14.89
N ARG A 24 4.87 19.19 14.60
CA ARG A 24 4.27 20.31 13.84
C ARG A 24 3.93 19.86 12.42
N TYR A 25 4.88 19.22 11.75
CA TYR A 25 4.67 18.65 10.42
C TYR A 25 3.48 17.69 10.40
N TYR A 26 3.42 16.75 11.36
CA TYR A 26 2.30 15.81 11.47
C TYR A 26 0.94 16.50 11.60
N LYS A 27 0.84 17.56 12.40
CA LYS A 27 -0.42 18.31 12.58
C LYS A 27 -0.86 19.00 11.29
N GLU A 28 0.09 19.59 10.57
CA GLU A 28 -0.17 20.27 9.29
C GLU A 28 -0.52 19.28 8.16
N HIS A 29 -0.07 18.02 8.27
CA HIS A 29 -0.20 16.99 7.24
C HIS A 29 -1.01 15.77 7.72
N ILE A 30 -1.90 15.94 8.69
CA ILE A 30 -2.65 14.81 9.28
C ILE A 30 -3.48 14.05 8.24
N ALA A 31 -3.92 14.74 7.18
CA ALA A 31 -4.64 14.16 6.05
C ALA A 31 -3.82 13.08 5.31
N ASP A 32 -2.49 13.21 5.28
CA ASP A 32 -1.58 12.28 4.60
C ASP A 32 -1.32 11.02 5.42
N TYR A 33 -1.59 11.06 6.73
CA TYR A 33 -1.35 9.98 7.68
C TYR A 33 -2.62 9.23 8.03
N LYS A 34 -3.35 8.83 7.01
CA LYS A 34 -4.57 8.02 7.13
C LYS A 34 -4.34 6.66 6.51
N ARG A 35 -4.62 5.61 7.27
CA ARG A 35 -4.81 4.29 6.67
C ARG A 35 -6.22 4.27 6.10
N LYS A 36 -6.34 4.00 4.79
CA LYS A 36 -7.63 3.76 4.15
C LYS A 36 -8.23 2.43 4.64
N GLU A 37 -9.53 2.28 4.48
CA GLU A 37 -10.19 1.00 4.71
C GLU A 37 -9.56 -0.08 3.80
N GLN A 38 -9.28 -1.25 4.35
CA GLN A 38 -8.79 -2.41 3.60
C GLN A 38 -9.57 -3.66 4.00
N ALA A 39 -9.76 -4.58 3.06
CA ALA A 39 -10.31 -5.90 3.29
C ALA A 39 -9.35 -6.96 2.78
N ARG A 40 -9.26 -8.09 3.48
CA ARG A 40 -8.70 -9.32 2.94
C ARG A 40 -9.84 -10.27 2.64
N ALA A 41 -9.86 -10.78 1.41
CA ALA A 41 -10.90 -11.71 0.99
C ALA A 41 -10.30 -12.88 0.22
N ARG A 42 -11.06 -13.98 0.19
CA ARG A 42 -10.84 -15.09 -0.73
C ARG A 42 -11.94 -15.12 -1.79
N MET A 43 -11.60 -15.64 -2.96
CA MET A 43 -12.51 -15.77 -4.09
C MET A 43 -12.46 -17.17 -4.69
N ILE A 44 -13.63 -17.70 -5.04
CA ILE A 44 -13.78 -18.85 -5.94
C ILE A 44 -14.53 -18.35 -7.17
N VAL A 45 -13.95 -18.57 -8.34
CA VAL A 45 -14.63 -18.41 -9.64
C VAL A 45 -14.86 -19.76 -10.30
N VAL A 46 -16.07 -19.98 -10.82
CA VAL A 46 -16.50 -21.17 -11.57
C VAL A 46 -17.23 -20.76 -12.85
N LYS A 47 -17.48 -21.71 -13.76
CA LYS A 47 -17.98 -21.42 -15.09
C LYS A 47 -19.49 -21.14 -15.11
N THR A 48 -20.24 -21.80 -14.23
CA THR A 48 -21.71 -21.77 -14.25
C THR A 48 -22.31 -21.35 -12.90
N GLU A 49 -23.53 -20.85 -12.94
CA GLU A 49 -24.28 -20.48 -11.73
C GLU A 49 -24.60 -21.71 -10.86
N GLU A 50 -24.88 -22.84 -11.50
CA GLU A 50 -25.13 -24.12 -10.84
C GLU A 50 -23.92 -24.56 -10.00
N GLU A 51 -22.71 -24.53 -10.58
CA GLU A 51 -21.47 -24.80 -9.85
C GLU A 51 -21.28 -23.83 -8.69
N ALA A 52 -21.58 -22.54 -8.88
CA ALA A 52 -21.42 -21.55 -7.82
C ALA A 52 -22.37 -21.81 -6.64
N ASN A 53 -23.60 -22.21 -6.94
CA ASN A 53 -24.57 -22.58 -5.91
C ASN A 53 -24.13 -23.83 -5.15
N GLN A 54 -23.60 -24.85 -5.85
CA GLN A 54 -23.03 -26.05 -5.20
C GLN A 54 -21.85 -25.70 -4.29
N VAL A 55 -20.98 -24.77 -4.71
CA VAL A 55 -19.88 -24.25 -3.88
C VAL A 55 -20.41 -23.57 -2.62
N LYS A 56 -21.40 -22.68 -2.74
CA LYS A 56 -22.02 -22.04 -1.56
C LYS A 56 -22.57 -23.08 -0.59
N GLU A 57 -23.23 -24.12 -1.07
CA GLU A 57 -23.77 -25.20 -0.22
C GLU A 57 -22.67 -26.01 0.48
N ARG A 58 -21.58 -26.34 -0.22
CA ARG A 58 -20.39 -26.99 0.36
C ARG A 58 -19.76 -26.14 1.47
N LEU A 59 -19.57 -24.84 1.21
CA LEU A 59 -19.00 -23.91 2.18
C LEU A 59 -19.92 -23.70 3.40
N LYS A 60 -21.25 -23.65 3.21
CA LYS A 60 -22.21 -23.58 4.32
C LYS A 60 -22.19 -24.83 5.20
N LYS A 61 -21.86 -26.00 4.63
CA LYS A 61 -21.66 -27.26 5.37
C LYS A 61 -20.33 -27.32 6.13
N GLY A 62 -19.50 -26.28 6.03
CA GLY A 62 -18.25 -26.16 6.78
C GLY A 62 -17.01 -26.66 6.03
N GLU A 63 -17.09 -26.89 4.72
CA GLU A 63 -15.92 -27.23 3.93
C GLU A 63 -14.91 -26.06 3.88
N ASP A 64 -13.62 -26.38 3.87
CA ASP A 64 -12.57 -25.38 3.84
C ASP A 64 -12.53 -24.63 2.49
N PHE A 65 -12.62 -23.30 2.56
CA PHE A 65 -12.66 -22.45 1.37
C PHE A 65 -11.37 -22.54 0.56
N ALA A 66 -10.21 -22.59 1.23
CA ALA A 66 -8.93 -22.60 0.54
C ALA A 66 -8.72 -23.90 -0.25
N ARG A 67 -9.06 -25.04 0.36
CA ARG A 67 -9.07 -26.34 -0.29
C ARG A 67 -10.02 -26.36 -1.49
N LEU A 68 -11.25 -25.88 -1.31
CA LEU A 68 -12.23 -25.86 -2.39
C LEU A 68 -11.76 -24.96 -3.54
N ALA A 69 -11.20 -23.79 -3.23
CA ALA A 69 -10.65 -22.91 -4.25
C ALA A 69 -9.50 -23.54 -5.04
N GLN A 70 -8.63 -24.33 -4.38
CA GLN A 70 -7.55 -25.07 -5.05
C GLN A 70 -8.07 -26.18 -5.96
N GLU A 71 -9.19 -26.80 -5.60
CA GLU A 71 -9.79 -27.93 -6.32
C GLU A 71 -10.50 -27.49 -7.60
N ILE A 72 -11.31 -26.43 -7.53
CA ILE A 72 -12.30 -26.11 -8.58
C ILE A 72 -12.21 -24.69 -9.13
N SER A 73 -11.46 -23.78 -8.50
CA SER A 73 -11.50 -22.40 -8.97
C SER A 73 -10.73 -22.21 -10.27
N LEU A 74 -11.36 -21.51 -11.21
CA LEU A 74 -10.78 -21.17 -12.51
C LEU A 74 -9.81 -19.97 -12.45
N GLY A 75 -9.75 -19.28 -11.31
CA GLY A 75 -8.95 -18.07 -11.12
C GLY A 75 -7.49 -18.39 -10.77
N PRO A 76 -6.54 -17.50 -11.10
CA PRO A 76 -5.12 -17.72 -10.81
C PRO A 76 -4.84 -17.83 -9.29
N GLU A 77 -5.66 -17.18 -8.46
CA GLU A 77 -5.58 -17.21 -7.00
C GLU A 77 -6.06 -18.54 -6.42
N GLY A 78 -6.75 -19.38 -7.20
CA GLY A 78 -7.20 -20.72 -6.80
C GLY A 78 -6.07 -21.55 -6.20
N LYS A 79 -4.87 -21.51 -6.81
CA LYS A 79 -3.65 -22.19 -6.30
C LYS A 79 -3.25 -21.74 -4.90
N LYS A 80 -3.55 -20.50 -4.51
CA LYS A 80 -3.31 -19.91 -3.19
C LYS A 80 -4.55 -19.99 -2.28
N GLY A 81 -5.49 -20.88 -2.59
CA GLY A 81 -6.74 -21.02 -1.87
C GLY A 81 -7.68 -19.82 -2.05
N GLY A 82 -7.62 -19.17 -3.21
CA GLY A 82 -8.44 -18.02 -3.56
C GLY A 82 -8.04 -16.71 -2.90
N ASP A 83 -6.93 -16.65 -2.16
CA ASP A 83 -6.54 -15.47 -1.38
C ASP A 83 -6.17 -14.28 -2.29
N LEU A 84 -6.91 -13.18 -2.14
CA LEU A 84 -6.68 -11.92 -2.85
C LEU A 84 -5.69 -11.00 -2.10
N GLY A 85 -5.31 -11.34 -0.87
CA GLY A 85 -4.54 -10.45 0.00
C GLY A 85 -5.37 -9.26 0.51
N PHE A 86 -4.70 -8.28 1.12
CA PHE A 86 -5.35 -7.02 1.52
C PHE A 86 -5.43 -6.07 0.33
N PHE A 87 -6.61 -5.50 0.13
CA PHE A 87 -6.84 -4.44 -0.83
C PHE A 87 -7.75 -3.36 -0.24
N GLY A 88 -7.51 -2.12 -0.64
CA GLY A 88 -8.31 -0.94 -0.37
C GLY A 88 -9.27 -0.63 -1.52
N ARG A 89 -10.09 0.39 -1.34
CA ARG A 89 -11.00 0.87 -2.38
C ARG A 89 -10.23 1.49 -3.55
N GLY A 90 -10.64 1.15 -4.77
CA GLY A 90 -10.00 1.51 -6.03
C GLY A 90 -8.85 0.59 -6.44
N GLU A 91 -8.57 -0.49 -5.70
CA GLU A 91 -7.52 -1.46 -6.04
C GLU A 91 -8.07 -2.71 -6.75
N MET A 92 -9.39 -2.92 -6.74
CA MET A 92 -10.07 -4.04 -7.40
C MET A 92 -11.21 -3.55 -8.30
N PRO A 93 -11.73 -4.39 -9.22
CA PRO A 93 -12.94 -4.07 -9.97
C PRO A 93 -14.09 -3.67 -9.04
N LYS A 94 -14.86 -2.66 -9.45
CA LYS A 94 -15.90 -2.06 -8.61
C LYS A 94 -16.92 -3.08 -8.14
N GLU A 95 -17.25 -4.04 -8.99
CA GLU A 95 -18.18 -5.14 -8.71
C GLU A 95 -17.72 -6.03 -7.55
N PHE A 96 -16.41 -6.15 -7.34
CA PHE A 96 -15.83 -6.91 -6.23
C PHE A 96 -15.84 -6.09 -4.95
N GLU A 97 -15.48 -4.81 -5.05
CA GLU A 97 -15.46 -3.90 -3.92
C GLU A 97 -16.85 -3.70 -3.31
N ASP A 98 -17.86 -3.53 -4.18
CA ASP A 98 -19.25 -3.34 -3.78
C ASP A 98 -19.83 -4.55 -3.04
N VAL A 99 -19.20 -5.73 -3.16
CA VAL A 99 -19.57 -6.92 -2.40
C VAL A 99 -18.69 -7.16 -1.18
N VAL A 100 -17.37 -7.01 -1.32
CA VAL A 100 -16.42 -7.31 -0.23
C VAL A 100 -16.49 -6.28 0.90
N PHE A 101 -16.55 -4.98 0.58
CA PHE A 101 -16.50 -3.94 1.62
C PHE A 101 -17.77 -3.87 2.49
N PRO A 102 -18.98 -4.16 2.00
CA PRO A 102 -20.15 -4.26 2.87
C PRO A 102 -20.23 -5.58 3.67
N LEU A 103 -19.65 -6.68 3.15
CA LEU A 103 -19.78 -8.02 3.73
C LEU A 103 -18.97 -8.18 5.04
N PRO A 104 -19.57 -8.58 6.18
CA PRO A 104 -18.82 -8.74 7.43
C PRO A 104 -17.71 -9.81 7.33
N ALA A 105 -16.65 -9.66 8.13
CA ALA A 105 -15.61 -10.67 8.23
C ALA A 105 -16.19 -12.03 8.64
N GLY A 106 -15.69 -13.10 8.03
CA GLY A 106 -16.16 -14.48 8.17
C GLY A 106 -17.41 -14.84 7.35
N LYS A 107 -18.02 -13.89 6.63
CA LYS A 107 -19.24 -14.15 5.84
C LYS A 107 -18.94 -14.43 4.38
N LEU A 108 -19.83 -15.21 3.76
CA LEU A 108 -19.84 -15.53 2.33
C LEU A 108 -20.72 -14.52 1.58
N SER A 109 -20.32 -14.16 0.38
CA SER A 109 -21.12 -13.30 -0.51
C SER A 109 -22.24 -14.06 -1.20
N GLU A 110 -23.12 -13.29 -1.84
CA GLU A 110 -23.93 -13.80 -2.94
C GLU A 110 -23.07 -14.12 -4.18
N VAL A 111 -23.63 -14.89 -5.11
CA VAL A 111 -22.95 -15.22 -6.37
C VAL A 111 -22.96 -13.98 -7.25
N ILE A 112 -21.77 -13.59 -7.73
CA ILE A 112 -21.62 -12.46 -8.66
C ILE A 112 -21.31 -13.01 -10.05
N LYS A 113 -22.10 -12.63 -11.04
CA LYS A 113 -21.81 -12.93 -12.45
C LYS A 113 -20.93 -11.86 -13.06
N THR A 114 -19.83 -12.27 -13.68
CA THR A 114 -18.98 -11.40 -14.52
C THR A 114 -18.67 -12.11 -15.85
N PRO A 115 -18.03 -11.43 -16.82
CA PRO A 115 -17.59 -12.08 -18.06
C PRO A 115 -16.64 -13.27 -17.84
N TYR A 116 -15.98 -13.35 -16.68
CA TYR A 116 -15.03 -14.41 -16.34
C TYR A 116 -15.67 -15.62 -15.65
N GLY A 117 -16.97 -15.56 -15.34
CA GLY A 117 -17.70 -16.63 -14.66
C GLY A 117 -18.49 -16.14 -13.45
N TYR A 118 -18.73 -17.05 -12.52
CA TYR A 118 -19.51 -16.82 -11.32
C TYR A 118 -18.60 -16.85 -10.10
N HIS A 119 -18.62 -15.76 -9.32
CA HIS A 119 -17.68 -15.47 -8.26
C HIS A 119 -18.35 -15.54 -6.90
N ILE A 120 -17.66 -16.13 -5.94
CA ILE A 120 -18.07 -16.22 -4.53
C ILE A 120 -16.92 -15.72 -3.69
N PHE A 121 -17.21 -14.78 -2.79
CA PHE A 121 -16.22 -14.17 -1.92
C PHE A 121 -16.44 -14.61 -0.48
N ARG A 122 -15.34 -14.69 0.28
CA ARG A 122 -15.36 -14.75 1.74
C ARG A 122 -14.44 -13.66 2.28
N VAL A 123 -14.94 -12.80 3.16
CA VAL A 123 -14.08 -11.81 3.82
C VAL A 123 -13.38 -12.49 4.99
N GLU A 124 -12.05 -12.44 5.02
CA GLU A 124 -11.24 -13.00 6.09
C GLU A 124 -10.99 -11.97 7.19
N GLU A 125 -10.61 -10.74 6.81
CA GLU A 125 -10.26 -9.67 7.74
C GLU A 125 -10.66 -8.31 7.16
N LYS A 126 -11.05 -7.38 8.05
CA LYS A 126 -11.21 -5.97 7.70
C LYS A 126 -10.33 -5.09 8.56
N ARG A 127 -9.78 -4.07 7.95
CA ARG A 127 -9.02 -3.00 8.59
C ARG A 127 -9.74 -1.70 8.32
N GLU A 128 -10.32 -1.14 9.37
CA GLU A 128 -11.02 0.13 9.27
C GLU A 128 -10.06 1.26 8.87
N ALA A 129 -10.63 2.25 8.21
CA ALA A 129 -9.97 3.52 8.00
C ALA A 129 -9.65 4.13 9.37
N LYS A 130 -8.39 4.51 9.56
CA LYS A 130 -7.97 5.15 10.80
C LYS A 130 -6.94 6.22 10.54
N ASP A 131 -7.05 7.30 11.31
CA ASP A 131 -5.97 8.27 11.42
C ASP A 131 -4.82 7.61 12.19
N LEU A 132 -3.65 7.55 11.56
CA LEU A 132 -2.45 7.01 12.19
C LEU A 132 -1.97 8.01 13.23
N LYS A 133 -1.75 7.56 14.47
CA LYS A 133 -1.25 8.44 15.54
C LYS A 133 0.18 8.87 15.21
N PHE A 134 0.60 10.04 15.69
CA PHE A 134 1.98 10.51 15.55
C PHE A 134 3.01 9.44 15.94
N SER A 135 2.76 8.67 17.02
CA SER A 135 3.65 7.59 17.45
C SER A 135 3.84 6.48 16.41
N GLU A 136 2.85 6.22 15.55
CA GLU A 136 2.90 5.19 14.50
C GLU A 136 3.69 5.67 13.27
N VAL A 137 3.74 6.99 13.03
CA VAL A 137 4.35 7.58 11.82
C VAL A 137 5.57 8.46 12.11
N LYS A 138 5.98 8.58 13.38
CA LYS A 138 7.09 9.43 13.84
C LYS A 138 8.36 9.21 13.04
N ASP A 139 8.80 7.96 12.92
CA ASP A 139 10.06 7.65 12.25
C ASP A 139 9.97 7.89 10.74
N GLN A 140 8.81 7.64 10.13
CA GLN A 140 8.55 7.96 8.73
C GLN A 140 8.66 9.48 8.49
N ILE A 141 8.06 10.28 9.37
CA ILE A 141 8.09 11.75 9.30
C ILE A 141 9.51 12.27 9.50
N ILE A 142 10.21 11.80 10.54
CA ILE A 142 11.59 12.22 10.81
C ILE A 142 12.49 11.91 9.62
N ASN A 143 12.37 10.71 9.05
CA ASN A 143 13.17 10.33 7.89
C ASN A 143 12.82 11.15 6.64
N LYS A 144 11.55 11.51 6.43
CA LYS A 144 11.12 12.43 5.37
C LYS A 144 11.76 13.80 5.55
N LEU A 145 11.61 14.41 6.72
CA LEU A 145 12.16 15.73 7.03
C LEU A 145 13.68 15.77 6.95
N LYS A 146 14.37 14.68 7.36
CA LYS A 146 15.83 14.57 7.21
C LYS A 146 16.24 14.56 5.74
N ARG A 147 15.51 13.85 4.87
CA ARG A 147 15.81 13.86 3.43
C ARG A 147 15.59 15.25 2.84
N GLU A 148 14.45 15.87 3.12
CA GLU A 148 14.13 17.21 2.62
C GLU A 148 15.15 18.27 3.08
N LYS A 149 15.55 18.24 4.35
CA LYS A 149 16.64 19.10 4.85
C LYS A 149 17.98 18.79 4.21
N GLY A 150 18.31 17.51 4.05
CA GLY A 150 19.55 17.10 3.39
C GLY A 150 19.64 17.60 1.97
N ASP A 151 18.55 17.49 1.22
CA ASP A 151 18.45 18.00 -0.15
C ASP A 151 18.60 19.53 -0.17
N ALA A 152 17.92 20.25 0.73
CA ALA A 152 18.03 21.70 0.83
C ALA A 152 19.45 22.18 1.19
N GLU A 153 20.08 21.58 2.21
CA GLU A 153 21.45 21.91 2.63
C GLU A 153 22.47 21.57 1.54
N PHE A 154 22.28 20.46 0.83
CA PHE A 154 23.14 20.08 -0.29
C PHE A 154 23.05 21.10 -1.42
N GLN A 155 21.85 21.54 -1.81
CA GLN A 155 21.67 22.57 -2.83
C GLN A 155 22.28 23.92 -2.42
N ALA A 156 22.13 24.31 -1.16
CA ALA A 156 22.75 25.52 -0.63
C ALA A 156 24.29 25.44 -0.68
N TRP A 157 24.86 24.33 -0.20
CA TRP A 157 26.30 24.08 -0.25
C TRP A 157 26.85 24.04 -1.68
N MET A 158 26.15 23.40 -2.61
CA MET A 158 26.53 23.38 -4.02
C MET A 158 26.51 24.77 -4.65
N THR A 159 25.54 25.61 -4.27
CA THR A 159 25.46 27.01 -4.73
C THR A 159 26.65 27.82 -4.23
N GLU A 160 27.00 27.68 -2.95
CA GLU A 160 28.16 28.33 -2.34
C GLU A 160 29.48 27.90 -3.03
N LEU A 161 29.67 26.59 -3.23
CA LEU A 161 30.85 26.07 -3.92
C LEU A 161 30.99 26.60 -5.35
N LYS A 162 29.88 26.71 -6.09
CA LYS A 162 29.88 27.25 -7.44
C LYS A 162 30.28 28.72 -7.49
N GLN A 163 29.87 29.52 -6.51
CA GLN A 163 30.24 30.93 -6.42
C GLN A 163 31.73 31.13 -6.09
N GLY A 164 32.30 30.25 -5.28
CA GLY A 164 33.73 30.27 -4.94
C GLY A 164 34.65 29.64 -5.99
N ALA A 165 34.11 29.03 -7.05
CA ALA A 165 34.88 28.32 -8.07
C ALA A 165 34.86 29.05 -9.41
N LYS A 166 36.01 29.12 -10.08
CA LYS A 166 36.05 29.50 -11.51
C LYS A 166 35.61 28.30 -12.34
N ILE A 167 34.37 28.34 -12.84
CA ILE A 167 33.79 27.27 -13.68
C ILE A 167 33.78 27.76 -15.13
N GLU A 168 34.51 27.07 -16.01
CA GLU A 168 34.43 27.27 -17.46
C GLU A 168 33.69 26.06 -18.06
N VAL A 169 32.51 26.29 -18.62
CA VAL A 169 31.75 25.27 -19.36
C VAL A 169 32.12 25.42 -20.84
N LYS A 170 32.79 24.41 -21.40
CA LYS A 170 33.10 24.37 -22.83
C LYS A 170 31.92 23.74 -23.58
N GLU A 171 30.99 24.58 -24.02
CA GLU A 171 29.78 24.16 -24.75
C GLU A 171 30.08 23.47 -26.08
N GLU A 172 31.29 23.64 -26.62
CA GLU A 172 31.78 23.05 -27.87
C GLU A 172 31.97 21.50 -27.82
N LEU A 173 31.83 20.91 -26.63
CA LEU A 173 32.02 19.47 -26.36
C LEU A 173 30.72 18.77 -25.90
N LEU A 174 29.57 19.45 -25.96
CA LEU A 174 28.24 18.91 -25.70
C LEU A 174 27.54 18.52 -27.00
#